data_AF-M0P9I8-F1
#
_entry.id   AF-M0P9I8-F1
#
_cell.length_a   1.000
_cell.length_b   1.000
_cell.length_c   1.000
_cell.angle_alpha   90.00
_cell.angle_beta   90.00
_cell.angle_gamma   90.00
#
_symmetry.space_group_name_H-M   'P 1'
#
loop_
_entity.id
_entity.type
_entity.pdbx_description
1 polymer ?
#
loop_
_entity_poly.entity_id
_entity_poly.type
_entity_poly.pdbx_seq_one_letter_code
_entity_poly.pdbx_strand_id
1 'polypeptide(L)'
;MVDAETAVDGENTDDPEVADDPEVAADLGTEPAGAVGTSTDDPLKAEIMRATYGALVKRGYSDLTIQSIADEFPKSKSLLYYHYDGKDDLLASFLGFATERFRREIDVETDDPEAQLRSLVDRLVPESLDDDEYRLQVALLELRSETPHNERFREQYAVVDESLKSAIADVLSRGVESGAFAADADPDTEAEALVSLLTGARTRRLSTHERFPIGGTRTALDAHLDRLLADPEPER
;
A
#
# COMPACT_ATOMS: atom_id res chain seq x y z
N MET A 1 -65.79 31.92 6.83
CA MET A 1 -64.53 32.57 6.42
C MET A 1 -63.55 31.44 6.20
N VAL A 2 -62.99 31.39 5.00
CA VAL A 2 -62.26 30.27 4.41
C VAL A 2 -60.79 30.29 4.88
N ASP A 3 -60.11 29.16 4.67
CA ASP A 3 -58.65 28.91 4.63
C ASP A 3 -58.05 28.38 5.96
N ALA A 4 -57.65 27.10 6.07
CA ALA A 4 -56.63 26.30 5.36
C ALA A 4 -55.32 26.31 6.18
N GLU A 5 -54.87 25.14 6.65
CA GLU A 5 -53.72 24.40 6.08
C GLU A 5 -53.42 23.16 6.94
N THR A 6 -53.20 22.04 6.25
CA THR A 6 -52.97 20.70 6.78
C THR A 6 -51.47 20.45 6.78
N ALA A 7 -50.89 19.96 7.88
CA ALA A 7 -49.55 19.36 7.86
C ALA A 7 -49.64 17.94 8.41
N VAL A 8 -49.18 17.02 7.57
CA VAL A 8 -49.30 15.56 7.59
C VAL A 8 -48.03 14.95 8.18
N ASP A 9 -48.26 13.90 8.97
CA ASP A 9 -47.42 12.73 9.30
C ASP A 9 -45.90 12.88 9.39
N GLY A 10 -45.40 12.70 10.62
CA GLY A 10 -44.03 12.28 10.88
C GLY A 10 -43.90 10.78 10.63
N GLU A 11 -43.26 10.42 9.52
CA GLU A 11 -42.82 9.06 9.25
C GLU A 11 -41.71 8.67 10.22
N ASN A 12 -41.98 7.61 10.97
CA ASN A 12 -41.05 6.88 11.81
C ASN A 12 -40.35 5.85 10.92
N THR A 13 -39.14 6.15 10.45
CA THR A 13 -38.28 5.16 9.79
C THR A 13 -37.39 4.51 10.82
N ASP A 14 -37.76 3.28 11.14
CA ASP A 14 -36.99 2.26 11.84
C ASP A 14 -35.87 1.81 10.88
N ASP A 15 -34.63 2.25 11.14
CA ASP A 15 -33.43 1.77 10.42
C ASP A 15 -32.73 0.74 11.33
N PRO A 16 -32.38 -0.46 10.82
CA PRO A 16 -31.79 -1.49 11.64
C PRO A 16 -30.33 -1.13 11.99
N GLU A 17 -30.04 -1.26 13.27
CA GLU A 17 -28.71 -1.24 13.89
C GLU A 17 -27.80 -2.26 13.20
N VAL A 18 -26.96 -1.80 12.26
CA VAL A 18 -25.88 -2.59 11.66
C VAL A 18 -24.75 -2.66 12.68
N ALA A 19 -24.49 -3.88 13.14
CA ALA A 19 -23.42 -4.19 14.07
C ALA A 19 -22.06 -3.77 13.49
N ASP A 20 -21.33 -2.97 14.27
CA ASP A 20 -19.88 -2.76 14.13
C ASP A 20 -19.16 -4.10 14.31
N ASP A 21 -18.64 -4.68 13.22
CA ASP A 21 -17.57 -5.67 13.27
C ASP A 21 -16.23 -4.93 13.08
N PRO A 22 -15.23 -5.08 13.98
CA PRO A 22 -14.01 -4.30 13.94
C PRO A 22 -12.94 -4.87 13.01
N GLU A 23 -12.26 -3.95 12.33
CA GLU A 23 -10.83 -3.96 11.99
C GLU A 23 -10.25 -5.16 11.22
N VAL A 24 -10.14 -4.98 9.90
CA VAL A 24 -8.95 -5.42 9.15
C VAL A 24 -8.43 -4.23 8.35
N ALA A 25 -7.71 -3.33 9.04
CA ALA A 25 -6.99 -2.24 8.41
C ALA A 25 -5.75 -2.79 7.69
N ALA A 26 -5.58 -2.38 6.44
CA ALA A 26 -4.38 -2.61 5.66
C ALA A 26 -3.18 -1.87 6.27
N ASP A 27 -2.42 -2.54 7.13
CA ASP A 27 -1.16 -2.05 7.69
C ASP A 27 -0.07 -1.94 6.61
N LEU A 28 0.03 -0.77 5.98
CA LEU A 28 1.27 -0.28 5.37
C LEU A 28 1.84 0.92 6.15
N GLY A 29 1.42 1.13 7.40
CA GLY A 29 1.83 2.31 8.16
C GLY A 29 1.44 2.41 9.62
N THR A 30 0.78 1.45 10.25
CA THR A 30 0.29 1.63 11.62
C THR A 30 0.36 0.33 12.42
N GLU A 31 1.57 -0.02 12.91
CA GLU A 31 1.81 -0.79 14.15
C GLU A 31 3.33 -0.82 14.46
N PRO A 32 3.84 -0.08 15.47
CA PRO A 32 5.09 -0.41 16.12
C PRO A 32 4.82 -1.39 17.28
N ALA A 33 5.51 -2.54 17.25
CA ALA A 33 5.63 -3.51 18.34
C ALA A 33 4.48 -4.50 18.56
N GLY A 34 4.41 -5.55 17.73
CA GLY A 34 3.48 -6.65 17.98
C GLY A 34 3.82 -8.03 17.43
N ALA A 35 4.73 -8.18 16.46
CA ALA A 35 5.19 -9.51 16.01
C ALA A 35 6.55 -9.39 15.31
N VAL A 36 7.56 -8.96 16.06
CA VAL A 36 8.96 -8.98 15.62
C VAL A 36 9.45 -10.43 15.71
N GLY A 37 9.00 -11.25 14.76
CA GLY A 37 9.77 -12.39 14.27
C GLY A 37 10.74 -11.91 13.21
N THR A 38 11.64 -10.98 13.55
CA THR A 38 12.73 -10.60 12.65
C THR A 38 13.69 -11.76 12.53
N SER A 39 13.76 -12.39 11.36
CA SER A 39 15.01 -12.97 10.85
C SER A 39 15.90 -11.88 10.23
N THR A 40 15.95 -10.71 10.87
CA THR A 40 17.09 -9.81 10.70
C THR A 40 18.01 -10.16 11.85
N ASP A 41 19.07 -10.93 11.58
CA ASP A 41 20.07 -11.36 12.59
C ASP A 41 20.77 -10.18 13.29
N ASP A 42 20.43 -8.94 12.95
CA ASP A 42 20.98 -7.71 13.51
C ASP A 42 19.89 -6.78 14.09
N PRO A 43 19.64 -6.84 15.42
CA PRO A 43 18.75 -5.92 16.13
C PRO A 43 19.13 -4.44 15.97
N LEU A 44 20.42 -4.13 15.80
CA LEU A 44 20.88 -2.76 15.61
C LEU A 44 20.40 -2.20 14.28
N LYS A 45 20.52 -2.99 13.20
CA LYS A 45 20.00 -2.60 11.89
C LYS A 45 18.51 -2.29 11.97
N ALA A 46 17.71 -3.15 12.59
CA ALA A 46 16.26 -2.94 12.72
C ALA A 46 15.92 -1.64 13.49
N GLU A 47 16.66 -1.30 14.54
CA GLU A 47 16.49 -0.03 15.24
C GLU A 47 16.85 1.18 14.37
N ILE A 48 17.93 1.09 13.59
CA ILE A 48 18.32 2.16 12.67
C ILE A 48 17.22 2.36 11.62
N MET A 49 16.68 1.30 11.03
CA MET A 49 15.59 1.39 10.04
C MET A 49 14.32 2.04 10.64
N ARG A 50 14.00 1.76 11.91
CA ARG A 50 12.89 2.44 12.62
C ARG A 50 13.15 3.92 12.84
N ALA A 51 14.38 4.30 13.21
CA ALA A 51 14.75 5.71 13.33
C ALA A 51 14.68 6.43 11.97
N THR A 52 15.11 5.77 10.89
CA THR A 52 14.98 6.29 9.52
C THR A 52 13.53 6.52 9.12
N TYR A 53 12.66 5.53 9.39
CA TYR A 53 11.22 5.64 9.17
C TYR A 53 10.65 6.87 9.89
N GLY A 54 10.91 6.99 11.20
CA GLY A 54 10.40 8.10 12.00
C GLY A 54 10.89 9.46 11.51
N ALA A 55 12.16 9.54 11.09
CA ALA A 55 12.71 10.76 10.51
C ALA A 55 12.08 11.12 9.16
N LEU A 56 11.80 10.13 8.30
CA LEU A 56 11.11 10.34 7.02
C LEU A 56 9.67 10.83 7.23
N VAL A 57 8.91 10.22 8.14
CA VAL A 57 7.53 10.65 8.45
C VAL A 57 7.52 12.08 9.00
N LYS A 58 8.48 12.44 9.85
CA LYS A 58 8.53 13.78 10.47
C LYS A 58 9.04 14.88 9.54
N ARG A 59 9.91 14.57 8.58
CA ARG A 59 10.67 15.58 7.82
C ARG A 59 10.55 15.47 6.30
N GLY A 60 10.00 14.38 5.77
CA GLY A 60 10.08 14.07 4.34
C GLY A 60 11.50 13.70 3.89
N TYR A 61 11.68 13.37 2.61
CA TYR A 61 13.00 13.03 2.07
C TYR A 61 13.87 14.27 1.88
N SER A 62 13.29 15.38 1.42
CA SER A 62 14.00 16.61 1.08
C SER A 62 14.79 17.20 2.26
N ASP A 63 14.19 17.27 3.45
CA ASP A 63 14.84 17.79 4.66
C ASP A 63 15.57 16.73 5.49
N LEU A 64 15.63 15.48 5.01
CA LEU A 64 16.25 14.39 5.73
C LEU A 64 17.78 14.52 5.74
N THR A 65 18.38 14.39 6.91
CA THR A 65 19.83 14.31 7.13
C THR A 65 20.20 13.12 8.01
N ILE A 66 21.45 12.66 7.94
CA ILE A 66 21.97 11.65 8.91
C ILE A 66 21.80 12.17 10.34
N GLN A 67 21.97 13.47 10.56
CA GLN A 67 21.79 14.08 11.88
C GLN A 67 20.34 13.94 12.37
N SER A 68 19.34 14.23 11.52
CA SER A 68 17.94 14.07 11.91
C SER A 68 17.55 12.62 12.20
N ILE A 69 18.16 11.64 11.52
CA ILE A 69 17.94 10.22 11.81
C ILE A 69 18.59 9.87 13.16
N ALA A 70 19.79 10.40 13.42
CA ALA A 70 20.48 10.22 14.67
C ALA A 70 19.74 10.82 15.88
N ASP A 71 18.93 11.85 15.66
CA ASP A 71 18.09 12.43 16.71
C ASP A 71 16.85 11.57 17.03
N GLU A 72 16.43 10.71 16.10
CA GLU A 72 15.37 9.69 16.28
C GLU A 72 15.93 8.34 16.76
N PHE A 73 17.25 8.19 16.79
CA PHE A 73 17.91 6.95 17.15
C PHE A 73 18.29 6.95 18.64
N PRO A 74 17.77 6.02 19.46
CA PRO A 74 17.95 6.05 20.91
C PRO A 74 19.38 5.75 21.38
N LYS A 75 20.26 5.31 20.47
CA LYS A 75 21.66 4.96 20.75
C LYS A 75 22.63 6.04 20.24
N SER A 76 23.93 5.79 20.34
CA SER A 76 24.95 6.76 19.95
C SER A 76 24.93 7.10 18.46
N LYS A 77 25.01 8.40 18.14
CA LYS A 77 25.15 8.92 16.77
C LYS A 77 26.34 8.31 16.03
N SER A 78 27.43 8.01 16.75
CA SER A 78 28.63 7.40 16.18
C SER A 78 28.38 6.03 15.54
N LEU A 79 27.33 5.30 15.97
CA LEU A 79 26.98 4.02 15.36
C LEU A 79 26.44 4.19 13.94
N LEU A 80 25.65 5.23 13.68
CA LEU A 80 25.15 5.48 12.32
C LEU A 80 26.29 5.77 11.35
N TYR A 81 27.23 6.63 11.76
CA TYR A 81 28.42 6.94 10.96
C TYR A 81 29.43 5.78 10.85
N TYR A 82 29.34 4.78 11.72
CA TYR A 82 30.14 3.56 11.61
C TYR A 82 29.56 2.60 10.57
N HIS A 83 28.23 2.55 10.44
CA HIS A 83 27.54 1.62 9.54
C HIS A 83 27.27 2.18 8.15
N TYR A 84 27.18 3.50 8.00
CA TYR A 84 26.77 4.14 6.77
C TYR A 84 27.67 5.30 6.38
N ASP A 85 28.10 5.30 5.12
CA ASP A 85 28.99 6.32 4.57
C ASP A 85 28.26 7.66 4.34
N GLY A 86 26.94 7.63 4.22
CA GLY A 86 26.13 8.83 3.98
C GLY A 86 24.63 8.57 3.90
N LYS A 87 23.88 9.64 3.61
CA LYS A 87 22.41 9.63 3.52
C LYS A 87 21.90 8.59 2.52
N ASP A 88 22.47 8.56 1.33
CA ASP A 88 22.02 7.68 0.26
C ASP A 88 22.31 6.20 0.55
N ASP A 89 23.44 5.91 1.20
CA ASP A 89 23.78 4.56 1.62
C ASP A 89 22.81 4.03 2.68
N LEU A 90 22.51 4.86 3.69
CA LEU A 90 21.52 4.56 4.70
C LEU A 90 20.12 4.38 4.09
N LEU A 91 19.71 5.26 3.17
CA LEU A 91 18.41 5.19 2.52
C LEU A 91 18.28 3.99 1.58
N ALA A 92 19.36 3.59 0.90
CA ALA A 92 19.35 2.36 0.13
C ALA A 92 19.17 1.13 1.04
N SER A 93 19.81 1.13 2.22
CA SER A 93 19.61 0.09 3.23
C SER A 93 18.17 0.07 3.75
N PHE A 94 17.58 1.25 3.97
CA PHE A 94 16.18 1.42 4.35
C PHE A 94 15.22 0.92 3.29
N LEU A 95 15.43 1.26 2.02
CA LEU A 95 14.64 0.75 0.91
C LEU A 95 14.71 -0.77 0.85
N GLY A 96 15.89 -1.38 0.99
CA GLY A 96 16.01 -2.84 1.04
C GLY A 96 15.28 -3.49 2.21
N PHE A 97 15.29 -2.84 3.39
CA PHE A 97 14.50 -3.30 4.53
C PHE A 97 12.99 -3.18 4.26
N ALA A 98 12.54 -2.07 3.69
CA ALA A 98 11.14 -1.85 3.33
C ALA A 98 10.67 -2.81 2.24
N THR A 99 11.48 -3.07 1.22
CA THR A 99 11.22 -4.05 0.15
C THR A 99 11.02 -5.46 0.72
N GLU A 100 11.88 -5.89 1.65
CA GLU A 100 11.73 -7.23 2.27
C GLU A 100 10.50 -7.34 3.17
N ARG A 101 10.09 -6.25 3.82
CA ARG A 101 8.79 -6.21 4.51
C ARG A 101 7.63 -6.29 3.51
N PHE A 102 7.66 -5.46 2.48
CA PHE A 102 6.63 -5.44 1.43
C PHE A 102 6.42 -6.81 0.80
N ARG A 103 7.51 -7.52 0.44
CA ARG A 103 7.46 -8.87 -0.12
C ARG A 103 6.71 -9.85 0.78
N ARG A 104 6.98 -9.82 2.09
CA ARG A 104 6.28 -10.69 3.05
C ARG A 104 4.81 -10.35 3.20
N GLU A 105 4.45 -9.08 3.05
CA GLU A 105 3.05 -8.66 3.14
C GLU A 105 2.27 -9.14 1.91
N ILE A 106 2.82 -9.03 0.69
CA ILE A 106 2.11 -9.41 -0.54
C ILE A 106 2.03 -10.92 -0.78
N ASP A 107 2.86 -11.71 -0.09
CA ASP A 107 2.95 -13.18 -0.18
C ASP A 107 1.84 -13.92 0.61
N VAL A 108 0.74 -13.24 0.96
CA VAL A 108 -0.36 -13.84 1.71
C VAL A 108 -1.32 -14.51 0.74
N GLU A 109 -1.19 -15.83 0.60
CA GLU A 109 -2.08 -16.65 -0.23
C GLU A 109 -3.40 -16.97 0.47
N THR A 110 -4.48 -16.97 -0.31
CA THR A 110 -5.79 -17.49 0.08
C THR A 110 -6.31 -18.46 -0.97
N ASP A 111 -7.25 -19.31 -0.57
CA ASP A 111 -7.90 -20.28 -1.47
C ASP A 111 -8.83 -19.61 -2.49
N ASP A 112 -9.18 -18.33 -2.30
CA ASP A 112 -10.04 -17.54 -3.18
C ASP A 112 -9.20 -16.48 -3.94
N PRO A 113 -8.89 -16.72 -5.23
CA PRO A 113 -8.09 -15.80 -6.03
C PRO A 113 -8.73 -14.41 -6.20
N GLU A 114 -10.06 -14.32 -6.28
CA GLU A 114 -10.75 -13.03 -6.39
C GLU A 114 -10.59 -12.23 -5.09
N ALA A 115 -10.92 -12.84 -3.95
CA ALA A 115 -10.81 -12.20 -2.65
C ALA A 115 -9.37 -11.78 -2.35
N GLN A 116 -8.38 -12.60 -2.71
CA GLN A 116 -6.97 -12.25 -2.55
C GLN A 116 -6.58 -11.03 -3.38
N LEU A 117 -7.01 -10.96 -4.64
CA LEU A 117 -6.67 -9.84 -5.51
C LEU A 117 -7.33 -8.53 -5.04
N ARG A 118 -8.59 -8.59 -4.61
CA ARG A 118 -9.30 -7.44 -4.01
C ARG A 118 -8.61 -6.96 -2.73
N SER A 119 -8.26 -7.88 -1.83
CA SER A 119 -7.53 -7.56 -0.58
C SER A 119 -6.16 -6.90 -0.86
N LEU A 120 -5.46 -7.35 -1.90
CA LEU A 120 -4.22 -6.73 -2.33
C LEU A 120 -4.44 -5.29 -2.83
N VAL A 121 -5.48 -5.05 -3.63
CA VAL A 121 -5.85 -3.69 -4.07
C VAL A 121 -6.23 -2.80 -2.89
N ASP A 122 -7.01 -3.33 -1.94
CA ASP A 122 -7.40 -2.61 -0.72
C ASP A 122 -6.21 -2.16 0.10
N ARG A 123 -5.21 -3.03 0.20
CA ARG A 123 -3.96 -2.71 0.89
C ARG A 123 -3.10 -1.69 0.17
N LEU A 124 -2.99 -1.78 -1.15
CA LEU A 124 -2.10 -0.91 -1.92
C LEU A 124 -2.70 0.47 -2.18
N VAL A 125 -4.03 0.59 -2.21
CA VAL A 125 -4.75 1.83 -2.50
C VAL A 125 -5.87 2.05 -1.49
N PRO A 126 -5.58 2.17 -0.18
CA PRO A 126 -6.62 2.29 0.85
C PRO A 126 -7.49 3.53 0.62
N GLU A 127 -8.75 3.47 1.08
CA GLU A 127 -9.74 4.54 0.88
C GLU A 127 -9.35 5.85 1.57
N SER A 128 -8.68 5.74 2.70
CA SER A 128 -8.08 6.85 3.43
C SER A 128 -6.64 6.54 3.76
N LEU A 129 -5.87 7.59 4.04
CA LEU A 129 -4.59 7.49 4.70
C LEU A 129 -4.66 8.37 5.94
N ASP A 130 -4.04 7.92 7.02
CA ASP A 130 -3.71 8.83 8.11
C ASP A 130 -2.55 9.77 7.72
N ASP A 131 -2.26 10.74 8.58
CA ASP A 131 -1.25 11.76 8.33
C ASP A 131 0.17 11.18 8.19
N ASP A 132 0.49 10.14 8.97
CA ASP A 132 1.82 9.54 9.00
C ASP A 132 2.03 8.63 7.78
N GLU A 133 1.01 7.84 7.42
CA GLU A 133 0.94 7.09 6.18
C GLU A 133 1.11 8.02 4.97
N TYR A 134 0.35 9.11 4.91
CA TYR A 134 0.44 10.08 3.82
C TYR A 134 1.87 10.63 3.69
N ARG A 135 2.48 11.08 4.80
CA ARG A 135 3.84 11.61 4.79
C ARG A 135 4.88 10.58 4.37
N LEU A 136 4.75 9.34 4.83
CA LEU A 136 5.61 8.25 4.39
C LEU A 136 5.49 8.02 2.89
N GLN A 137 4.26 7.98 2.36
CA GLN A 137 4.05 7.77 0.93
C GLN A 137 4.62 8.91 0.08
N VAL A 138 4.52 10.16 0.54
CA VAL A 138 5.19 11.30 -0.09
C VAL A 138 6.71 11.09 -0.10
N ALA A 139 7.31 10.74 1.04
CA ALA A 139 8.75 10.52 1.14
C ALA A 139 9.24 9.38 0.23
N LEU A 140 8.47 8.30 0.10
CA LEU A 140 8.76 7.20 -0.82
C LEU A 140 8.64 7.65 -2.29
N LEU A 141 7.63 8.47 -2.63
CA LEU A 141 7.52 9.03 -3.98
C LEU A 141 8.73 9.92 -4.33
N GLU A 142 9.16 10.77 -3.39
CA GLU A 142 10.37 11.57 -3.54
C GLU A 142 11.60 10.68 -3.77
N LEU A 143 11.79 9.63 -2.97
CA LEU A 143 12.86 8.64 -3.16
C LEU A 143 12.79 7.93 -4.53
N ARG A 144 11.58 7.60 -5.01
CA ARG A 144 11.39 6.99 -6.33
C ARG A 144 11.82 7.94 -7.45
N SER A 145 11.60 9.23 -7.28
CA SER A 145 12.01 10.25 -8.26
C SER A 145 13.53 10.37 -8.42
N GLU A 146 14.31 9.90 -7.44
CA GLU A 146 15.77 9.90 -7.46
C GLU A 146 16.39 8.68 -8.17
N THR A 147 15.59 7.67 -8.50
CA THR A 147 16.07 6.44 -9.19
C THR A 147 16.79 6.66 -10.53
N PRO A 148 16.55 7.72 -11.32
CA PRO A 148 17.38 8.03 -12.49
C PRO A 148 18.83 8.39 -12.13
N HIS A 149 19.08 8.86 -10.91
CA HIS A 149 20.38 9.33 -10.43
C HIS A 149 21.02 8.41 -9.38
N ASN A 150 20.25 7.47 -8.81
CA ASN A 150 20.72 6.55 -7.78
C ASN A 150 20.42 5.08 -8.17
N GLU A 151 21.46 4.34 -8.57
CA GLU A 151 21.35 2.94 -9.01
C GLU A 151 20.85 2.02 -7.91
N ARG A 152 21.28 2.21 -6.66
CA ARG A 152 20.85 1.39 -5.53
C ARG A 152 19.37 1.57 -5.22
N PHE A 153 18.85 2.79 -5.38
CA PHE A 153 17.40 3.03 -5.23
C PHE A 153 16.64 2.37 -6.39
N ARG A 154 17.15 2.49 -7.62
CA ARG A 154 16.56 1.87 -8.81
C ARG A 154 16.45 0.35 -8.65
N GLU A 155 17.50 -0.30 -8.16
CA GLU A 155 17.51 -1.73 -7.89
C GLU A 155 16.41 -2.13 -6.91
N GLN A 156 16.24 -1.39 -5.80
CA GLN A 156 15.19 -1.70 -4.82
C GLN A 156 13.78 -1.51 -5.38
N TYR A 157 13.54 -0.45 -6.15
CA TYR A 157 12.24 -0.24 -6.78
C TYR A 157 11.94 -1.26 -7.88
N ALA A 158 12.95 -1.71 -8.64
CA ALA A 158 12.78 -2.79 -9.60
C ALA A 158 12.37 -4.10 -8.91
N VAL A 159 12.96 -4.42 -7.75
CA VAL A 159 12.55 -5.59 -6.95
C VAL A 159 11.12 -5.46 -6.46
N VAL A 160 10.69 -4.26 -6.01
CA VAL A 160 9.30 -4.02 -5.58
C VAL A 160 8.32 -4.24 -6.73
N ASP A 161 8.58 -3.62 -7.88
CA ASP A 161 7.70 -3.70 -9.04
C ASP A 161 7.59 -5.14 -9.56
N GLU A 162 8.71 -5.86 -9.67
CA GLU A 162 8.74 -7.25 -10.11
C GLU A 162 8.08 -8.20 -9.09
N SER A 163 8.31 -7.99 -7.79
CA SER A 163 7.70 -8.84 -6.76
C SER A 163 6.18 -8.68 -6.74
N LEU A 164 5.68 -7.45 -6.90
CA LEU A 164 4.24 -7.19 -6.96
C LEU A 164 3.63 -7.80 -8.23
N LYS A 165 4.29 -7.62 -9.38
CA LYS A 165 3.83 -8.22 -10.64
C LYS A 165 3.75 -9.74 -10.53
N SER A 166 4.79 -10.40 -10.03
CA SER A 166 4.80 -11.86 -9.85
C SER A 166 3.66 -12.31 -8.95
N ALA A 167 3.49 -11.67 -7.79
CA ALA A 167 2.42 -12.05 -6.86
C ALA A 167 1.03 -11.92 -7.49
N ILE A 168 0.79 -10.87 -8.29
CA ILE A 168 -0.49 -10.71 -9.01
C ILE A 168 -0.64 -11.77 -10.11
N ALA A 169 0.41 -12.04 -10.89
CA ALA A 169 0.39 -13.05 -11.95
C ALA A 169 0.12 -14.46 -11.39
N ASP A 170 0.67 -14.78 -10.22
CA ASP A 170 0.46 -16.05 -9.53
C ASP A 170 -1.01 -16.20 -9.07
N VAL A 171 -1.61 -15.14 -8.52
CA VAL A 171 -3.04 -15.10 -8.16
C VAL A 171 -3.92 -15.27 -9.40
N LEU A 172 -3.63 -14.55 -10.48
CA LEU A 172 -4.38 -14.62 -11.73
C LEU A 172 -4.30 -16.01 -12.35
N SER A 173 -3.11 -16.62 -12.37
CA SER A 173 -2.90 -17.98 -12.88
C SER A 173 -3.76 -18.99 -12.14
N ARG A 174 -3.76 -18.95 -10.80
CA ARG A 174 -4.62 -19.82 -9.97
C ARG A 174 -6.12 -19.56 -10.21
N GLY A 175 -6.51 -18.31 -10.41
CA GLY A 175 -7.89 -17.96 -10.71
C GLY A 175 -8.35 -18.45 -12.09
N VAL A 176 -7.49 -18.41 -13.10
CA VAL A 176 -7.76 -19.01 -14.42
C VAL A 176 -7.88 -20.53 -14.31
N GLU A 177 -6.97 -21.19 -13.59
CA GLU A 177 -7.00 -22.65 -13.39
C GLU A 177 -8.24 -23.14 -12.62
N SER A 178 -8.71 -22.36 -11.65
CA SER A 178 -9.90 -22.66 -10.85
C SER A 178 -11.21 -22.22 -11.50
N GLY A 179 -11.15 -21.42 -12.57
CA GLY A 179 -12.32 -20.85 -13.24
C GLY A 179 -12.92 -19.62 -12.54
N ALA A 180 -12.22 -19.03 -11.57
CA ALA A 180 -12.60 -17.75 -10.96
C ALA A 180 -12.40 -16.56 -11.94
N PHE A 181 -11.36 -16.64 -12.77
CA PHE A 181 -11.07 -15.65 -13.82
C PHE A 181 -11.29 -16.23 -15.22
N ALA A 182 -11.54 -15.35 -16.18
CA ALA A 182 -11.80 -15.69 -17.58
C ALA A 182 -10.63 -16.49 -18.18
N ALA A 183 -10.96 -17.56 -18.91
CA ALA A 183 -9.96 -18.49 -19.45
C ALA A 183 -9.03 -17.89 -20.53
N ASP A 184 -9.41 -16.74 -21.11
CA ASP A 184 -8.61 -15.99 -22.08
C ASP A 184 -7.85 -14.82 -21.46
N ALA A 185 -7.95 -14.59 -20.14
CA ALA A 185 -7.11 -13.65 -19.43
C ALA A 185 -5.66 -14.17 -19.38
N ASP A 186 -4.73 -13.42 -19.94
CA ASP A 186 -3.29 -13.71 -19.85
C ASP A 186 -2.72 -13.15 -18.53
N PRO A 187 -2.32 -14.01 -17.56
CA PRO A 187 -1.94 -13.58 -16.22
C PRO A 187 -0.82 -12.53 -16.21
N ASP A 188 0.19 -12.69 -17.06
CA ASP A 188 1.34 -11.76 -17.12
C ASP A 188 0.93 -10.37 -17.63
N THR A 189 0.09 -10.34 -18.66
CA THR A 189 -0.41 -9.08 -19.26
C THR A 189 -1.33 -8.35 -18.29
N GLU A 190 -2.26 -9.05 -17.66
CA GLU A 190 -3.20 -8.45 -16.71
C GLU A 190 -2.49 -8.04 -15.41
N ALA A 191 -1.46 -8.77 -14.96
CA ALA A 191 -0.61 -8.34 -13.86
C ALA A 191 0.13 -7.03 -14.17
N GLU A 192 0.73 -6.91 -15.35
CA GLU A 192 1.39 -5.67 -15.80
C GLU A 192 0.41 -4.49 -15.84
N ALA A 193 -0.81 -4.71 -16.34
CA ALA A 193 -1.86 -3.71 -16.38
C ALA A 193 -2.26 -3.26 -14.97
N LEU A 194 -2.48 -4.21 -14.05
CA LEU A 194 -2.89 -3.89 -12.69
C LEU A 194 -1.77 -3.16 -11.91
N VAL A 195 -0.52 -3.59 -12.02
CA VAL A 195 0.63 -2.87 -11.42
C VAL A 195 0.72 -1.43 -11.93
N SER A 196 0.50 -1.23 -13.23
CA SER A 196 0.49 0.10 -13.85
C SER A 196 -0.65 0.97 -13.31
N LEU A 197 -1.85 0.41 -13.16
CA LEU A 197 -3.01 1.10 -12.58
C LEU A 197 -2.78 1.49 -11.12
N LEU A 198 -2.27 0.56 -10.30
CA LEU A 198 -1.97 0.78 -8.89
C LEU A 198 -0.89 1.86 -8.70
N THR A 199 0.18 1.80 -9.50
CA THR A 199 1.26 2.79 -9.49
C THR A 199 0.74 4.17 -9.90
N GLY A 200 -0.10 4.22 -10.95
CA GLY A 200 -0.73 5.45 -11.41
C GLY A 200 -1.69 6.04 -10.39
N ALA A 201 -2.51 5.21 -9.74
CA ALA A 201 -3.42 5.59 -8.66
C ALA A 201 -2.66 6.27 -7.50
N ARG A 202 -1.62 5.60 -7.00
CA ARG A 202 -0.79 6.12 -5.90
C ARG A 202 -0.07 7.41 -6.29
N THR A 203 0.51 7.47 -7.48
CA THR A 203 1.20 8.67 -7.97
C THR A 203 0.23 9.85 -8.09
N ARG A 204 -0.95 9.66 -8.69
CA ARG A 204 -1.98 10.70 -8.81
C ARG A 204 -2.45 11.19 -7.44
N ARG A 205 -2.65 10.27 -6.49
CA ARG A 205 -3.04 10.60 -5.11
C ARG A 205 -2.08 11.61 -4.46
N LEU A 206 -0.79 11.47 -4.71
CA LEU A 206 0.25 12.23 -4.02
C LEU A 206 0.71 13.48 -4.79
N SER A 207 0.44 13.57 -6.10
CA SER A 207 1.05 14.60 -6.96
C SER A 207 0.07 15.63 -7.54
N THR A 208 -1.24 15.38 -7.49
CA THR A 208 -2.21 16.19 -8.25
C THR A 208 -3.11 17.07 -7.40
N HIS A 209 -3.39 16.69 -6.15
CA HIS A 209 -4.31 17.38 -5.26
C HIS A 209 -3.85 17.23 -3.80
N GLU A 210 -4.08 18.25 -2.96
CA GLU A 210 -3.78 18.20 -1.53
C GLU A 210 -4.62 17.14 -0.79
N ARG A 211 -5.89 16.98 -1.18
CA ARG A 211 -6.75 15.87 -0.79
C ARG A 211 -7.32 15.20 -2.03
N PHE A 212 -6.75 14.06 -2.42
CA PHE A 212 -7.17 13.36 -3.61
C PHE A 212 -8.48 12.58 -3.40
N PRO A 213 -9.51 12.77 -4.26
CA PRO A 213 -10.73 11.98 -4.19
C PRO A 213 -10.50 10.57 -4.76
N ILE A 214 -10.28 9.59 -3.88
CA ILE A 214 -9.90 8.22 -4.31
C ILE A 214 -11.05 7.43 -4.93
N GLY A 215 -12.32 7.78 -4.64
CA GLY A 215 -13.48 6.99 -5.04
C GLY A 215 -13.54 6.68 -6.55
N GLY A 216 -13.28 7.67 -7.41
CA GLY A 216 -13.25 7.43 -8.86
C GLY A 216 -12.13 6.50 -9.32
N THR A 217 -10.98 6.50 -8.61
CA THR A 217 -9.89 5.56 -8.86
C THR A 217 -10.23 4.15 -8.36
N ARG A 218 -10.92 4.03 -7.22
CA ARG A 218 -11.44 2.75 -6.72
C ARG A 218 -12.42 2.13 -7.69
N THR A 219 -13.44 2.87 -8.12
CA THR A 219 -14.40 2.39 -9.13
C THR A 219 -13.71 1.90 -10.41
N ALA A 220 -12.62 2.55 -10.84
CA ALA A 220 -11.87 2.10 -12.02
C ALA A 220 -11.07 0.81 -11.77
N LEU A 221 -10.50 0.64 -10.57
CA LEU A 221 -9.81 -0.59 -10.17
C LEU A 221 -10.81 -1.74 -10.04
N ASP A 222 -11.95 -1.52 -9.37
CA ASP A 222 -12.99 -2.54 -9.19
C ASP A 222 -13.55 -2.98 -10.54
N ALA A 223 -13.87 -2.03 -11.43
CA ALA A 223 -14.33 -2.36 -12.78
C ALA A 223 -13.28 -3.12 -13.61
N HIS A 224 -11.99 -2.88 -13.36
CA HIS A 224 -10.92 -3.64 -13.99
C HIS A 224 -10.86 -5.07 -13.46
N LEU A 225 -11.02 -5.28 -12.15
CA LEU A 225 -11.08 -6.61 -11.53
C LEU A 225 -12.32 -7.38 -11.97
N ASP A 226 -13.49 -6.73 -12.00
CA ASP A 226 -14.76 -7.36 -12.40
C ASP A 226 -14.71 -7.88 -13.85
N ARG A 227 -13.99 -7.19 -14.74
CA ARG A 227 -13.76 -7.63 -16.12
C ARG A 227 -12.95 -8.94 -16.20
N LEU A 228 -12.15 -9.26 -15.19
CA LEU A 228 -11.34 -10.47 -15.18
C LEU A 228 -12.14 -11.70 -14.74
N LEU A 229 -13.30 -11.52 -14.11
CA LEU A 229 -14.12 -12.62 -13.62
C LEU A 229 -14.62 -13.49 -14.79
N ALA A 230 -14.70 -14.79 -14.56
CA ALA A 230 -15.33 -15.69 -15.52
C ALA A 230 -16.81 -15.35 -15.68
N ASP A 231 -17.34 -15.52 -16.90
CA ASP A 231 -18.77 -15.43 -17.13
C ASP A 231 -19.52 -16.47 -16.27
N PRO A 232 -20.67 -16.12 -15.68
CA PRO A 232 -21.46 -17.09 -14.93
C PRO A 232 -21.81 -18.27 -15.84
N GLU A 233 -21.53 -19.51 -15.41
CA GLU A 233 -21.92 -20.69 -16.18
C GLU A 233 -23.42 -20.61 -16.48
N PRO A 234 -23.85 -20.83 -17.74
CA PRO A 234 -25.27 -20.81 -18.06
C PRO A 234 -25.98 -21.88 -17.24
N GLU A 235 -26.97 -21.47 -16.44
CA GLU A 235 -27.80 -22.37 -15.65
C GLU A 235 -28.32 -23.52 -16.54
N ARG A 236 -27.95 -24.77 -16.22
CA ARG A 236 -28.36 -25.97 -16.96
C ARG A 236 -29.74 -26.46 -16.58
#